data_AF-A0A6G6Z4U6-F1
#
_entry.id   AF-A0A6G6Z4U6-F1
#
_cell.length_a   1.000
_cell.length_b   1.000
_cell.length_c   1.000
_cell.angle_alpha   90.00
_cell.angle_beta   90.00
_cell.angle_gamma   90.00
#
_symmetry.space_group_name_H-M   'P 1'
#
loop_
_entity.id
_entity.type
_entity.pdbx_description
1 polymer ?
#
loop_
_entity_poly.entity_id
_entity_poly.type
_entity_poly.pdbx_seq_one_letter_code
_entity_poly.pdbx_strand_id
1 'polypeptide(L)'
;MNQEFADQVTVQGTQPPTSAEVATANQIIDSISKMENARPIEIVGFLLEVARGKYSADWPPYTRAWPVDAPANPLILDFFRATKTSPVGDTTAWCAAFVNWCISKAHGGNLPVGASRPTGSAASASFRTWGKQSLAFDPQSGDLSGPFTPAVGDLVVFQEMLPSGQPDPIHGHVSFFVKMDADGVWCAGGNQFEGKPVVHAINSKRIPKLGGLQLHSIRRDPAL
;
A
#
# COMPACT_ATOMS: atom_id res chain seq x y z
N MET A 1 14.59 14.96 4.47
CA MET A 1 13.19 15.38 4.25
C MET A 1 13.16 16.18 2.96
N ASN A 2 12.61 15.63 1.87
CA ASN A 2 12.44 16.39 0.62
C ASN A 2 11.47 17.53 0.90
N GLN A 3 11.91 18.76 0.65
CA GLN A 3 11.16 20.00 0.94
C GLN A 3 9.86 20.16 0.13
N GLU A 4 9.52 19.23 -0.77
CA GLU A 4 8.25 19.21 -1.50
C GLU A 4 7.05 18.67 -0.70
N PHE A 5 7.25 18.14 0.50
CA PHE A 5 6.18 17.57 1.34
C PHE A 5 6.01 18.29 2.69
N ALA A 6 6.41 19.56 2.77
CA ALA A 6 6.30 20.36 4.00
C ALA A 6 4.88 20.89 4.28
N ASP A 7 3.90 20.65 3.38
CA ASP A 7 2.49 20.86 3.70
C ASP A 7 2.07 19.77 4.70
N GLN A 8 1.84 20.19 5.94
CA GLN A 8 1.42 19.31 7.04
C GLN A 8 0.32 18.36 6.57
N VAL A 9 0.50 17.06 6.78
CA VAL A 9 -0.58 16.07 6.61
C VAL A 9 -1.67 16.44 7.61
N THR A 10 -2.71 17.13 7.16
CA THR A 10 -3.76 17.72 8.04
C THR A 10 -4.94 16.79 8.31
N VAL A 11 -4.86 15.52 7.90
CA VAL A 11 -6.05 14.65 7.70
C VAL A 11 -5.78 13.27 8.28
N GLN A 12 -6.20 13.04 9.53
CA GLN A 12 -6.10 11.74 10.20
C GLN A 12 -7.21 11.52 11.27
N GLY A 13 -8.31 10.87 10.91
CA GLY A 13 -9.45 10.62 11.77
C GLY A 13 -9.15 9.61 12.89
N THR A 14 -9.66 9.89 14.10
CA THR A 14 -9.35 9.10 15.31
C THR A 14 -10.58 8.59 16.05
N GLN A 15 -11.78 9.11 15.75
CA GLN A 15 -13.01 8.70 16.42
C GLN A 15 -13.55 7.37 15.83
N PRO A 16 -14.33 6.59 16.60
CA PRO A 16 -14.98 5.40 16.05
C PRO A 16 -15.94 5.75 14.90
N PRO A 17 -15.92 5.02 13.78
CA PRO A 17 -16.87 5.22 12.69
C PRO A 17 -18.29 4.83 13.13
N THR A 18 -19.27 5.52 12.57
CA THR A 18 -20.69 5.22 12.74
C THR A 18 -21.08 3.92 12.05
N SER A 19 -22.20 3.32 12.46
CA SER A 19 -22.72 2.10 11.82
C SER A 19 -23.03 2.28 10.32
N ALA A 20 -23.45 3.48 9.91
CA ALA A 20 -23.72 3.79 8.51
C ALA A 20 -22.43 3.85 7.68
N GLU A 21 -21.37 4.42 8.25
CA GLU A 21 -20.07 4.47 7.59
C GLU A 21 -19.45 3.08 7.45
N VAL A 22 -19.58 2.25 8.49
CA VAL A 22 -19.16 0.83 8.46
C VAL A 22 -19.96 0.05 7.42
N ALA A 23 -21.28 0.25 7.35
CA ALA A 23 -22.12 -0.40 6.34
C ALA A 23 -21.69 -0.04 4.92
N THR A 24 -21.32 1.21 4.66
CA THR A 24 -20.82 1.65 3.34
C THR A 24 -19.48 1.02 3.00
N ALA A 25 -18.53 0.96 3.95
CA ALA A 25 -17.27 0.25 3.74
C ALA A 25 -17.50 -1.24 3.44
N ASN A 26 -18.44 -1.88 4.14
CA ASN A 26 -18.78 -3.28 3.89
C ASN A 26 -19.31 -3.50 2.45
N GLN A 27 -20.03 -2.56 1.85
CA GLN A 27 -20.46 -2.70 0.44
C GLN A 27 -19.26 -2.77 -0.52
N ILE A 28 -18.20 -1.99 -0.27
CA ILE A 28 -16.96 -2.03 -1.04
C ILE A 28 -16.27 -3.39 -0.85
N ILE A 29 -16.16 -3.84 0.41
CA ILE A 29 -15.53 -5.11 0.78
C ILE A 29 -16.28 -6.32 0.19
N ASP A 30 -17.61 -6.28 0.20
CA ASP A 30 -18.47 -7.32 -0.37
C ASP A 30 -18.34 -7.38 -1.88
N SER A 31 -18.13 -6.22 -2.54
CA SER A 31 -17.86 -6.18 -3.98
C SER A 31 -16.54 -6.86 -4.32
N ILE A 32 -15.50 -6.64 -3.51
CA ILE A 32 -14.20 -7.33 -3.65
C ILE A 32 -14.34 -8.82 -3.39
N SER A 33 -15.13 -9.21 -2.38
CA SER A 33 -15.34 -10.62 -2.03
C SER A 33 -16.07 -11.43 -3.12
N LYS A 34 -16.70 -10.74 -4.08
CA LYS A 34 -17.34 -11.34 -5.27
C LYS A 34 -16.39 -11.45 -6.46
N MET A 35 -15.18 -10.92 -6.38
CA MET A 35 -14.19 -11.04 -7.46
C MET A 35 -13.57 -12.43 -7.42
N GLU A 36 -13.99 -13.31 -8.34
CA GLU A 36 -13.49 -14.68 -8.42
C GLU A 36 -12.02 -14.73 -8.88
N ASN A 37 -11.18 -15.46 -8.14
CA ASN A 37 -9.76 -15.68 -8.46
C ASN A 37 -8.96 -14.38 -8.67
N ALA A 38 -9.38 -13.28 -8.07
CA ALA A 38 -8.72 -11.99 -8.24
C ALA A 38 -7.31 -12.01 -7.67
N ARG A 39 -6.35 -11.52 -8.45
CA ARG A 39 -5.01 -11.20 -7.95
C ARG A 39 -5.07 -9.96 -7.07
N PRO A 40 -4.16 -9.81 -6.09
CA PRO A 40 -4.07 -8.60 -5.27
C PRO A 40 -4.07 -7.30 -6.07
N ILE A 41 -3.34 -7.23 -7.20
CA ILE A 41 -3.30 -6.03 -8.05
C ILE A 41 -4.64 -5.71 -8.72
N GLU A 42 -5.51 -6.70 -8.94
CA GLU A 42 -6.86 -6.48 -9.50
C GLU A 42 -7.78 -5.86 -8.44
N ILE A 43 -7.62 -6.24 -7.17
CA ILE A 43 -8.28 -5.58 -6.03
C ILE A 43 -7.84 -4.12 -5.93
N VAL A 44 -6.54 -3.85 -6.07
CA VAL A 44 -6.04 -2.46 -6.15
C VAL A 44 -6.65 -1.73 -7.33
N GLY A 45 -6.73 -2.36 -8.50
CA GLY A 45 -7.37 -1.82 -9.69
C GLY A 45 -8.83 -1.43 -9.44
N PHE A 46 -9.61 -2.30 -8.81
CA PHE A 46 -10.97 -2.01 -8.38
C PHE A 46 -11.02 -0.79 -7.45
N LEU A 47 -10.17 -0.73 -6.41
CA LEU A 47 -10.16 0.39 -5.47
C LEU A 47 -9.72 1.71 -6.11
N LEU A 48 -8.87 1.69 -7.14
CA LEU A 48 -8.54 2.87 -7.94
C LEU A 48 -9.75 3.37 -8.75
N GLU A 49 -10.60 2.46 -9.23
CA GLU A 49 -11.85 2.82 -9.89
C GLU A 49 -12.91 3.32 -8.91
N VAL A 50 -12.95 2.78 -7.70
CA VAL A 50 -13.74 3.32 -6.59
C VAL A 50 -13.31 4.76 -6.28
N ALA A 51 -12.01 5.02 -6.18
CA ALA A 51 -11.46 6.36 -5.95
C ALA A 51 -11.85 7.38 -7.03
N ARG A 52 -12.13 6.90 -8.26
CA ARG A 52 -12.59 7.70 -9.41
C ARG A 52 -14.11 7.86 -9.49
N GLY A 53 -14.86 7.29 -8.54
CA GLY A 53 -16.33 7.36 -8.51
C GLY A 53 -17.02 6.49 -9.56
N LYS A 54 -16.36 5.45 -10.08
CA LYS A 54 -16.92 4.59 -11.14
C LYS A 54 -18.17 3.82 -10.69
N TYR A 55 -18.22 3.41 -9.42
CA TYR A 55 -19.24 2.49 -8.91
C TYR A 55 -20.35 3.17 -8.09
N SER A 56 -19.99 4.18 -7.31
CA SER A 56 -20.91 4.98 -6.49
C SER A 56 -20.28 6.35 -6.22
N ALA A 57 -21.12 7.37 -6.08
CA ALA A 57 -20.68 8.71 -5.68
C ALA A 57 -20.24 8.78 -4.20
N ASP A 58 -20.69 7.83 -3.37
CA ASP A 58 -20.45 7.84 -1.92
C ASP A 58 -19.16 7.11 -1.52
N TRP A 59 -18.57 6.32 -2.42
CA TRP A 59 -17.41 5.47 -2.12
C TRP A 59 -16.02 6.13 -2.24
N PRO A 60 -15.77 7.15 -3.09
CA PRO A 60 -14.44 7.78 -3.20
C PRO A 60 -13.83 8.27 -1.87
N PRO A 61 -14.59 8.79 -0.90
CA PRO A 61 -14.04 9.15 0.41
C PRO A 61 -13.41 7.97 1.15
N TYR A 62 -13.85 6.73 0.93
CA TYR A 62 -13.32 5.56 1.63
C TYR A 62 -11.94 5.12 1.14
N THR A 63 -11.45 5.63 0.02
CA THR A 63 -10.12 5.28 -0.51
C THR A 63 -9.00 6.21 -0.03
N ARG A 64 -9.25 7.04 0.98
CA ARG A 64 -8.31 8.03 1.55
C ARG A 64 -8.51 8.20 3.06
N ALA A 65 -7.48 8.66 3.76
CA ALA A 65 -7.60 9.04 5.16
C ALA A 65 -8.62 10.18 5.32
N TRP A 66 -9.35 10.17 6.42
CA TRP A 66 -10.38 11.16 6.74
C TRP A 66 -9.81 12.30 7.61
N PRO A 67 -10.47 13.48 7.63
CA PRO A 67 -10.04 14.63 8.42
C PRO A 67 -9.81 14.31 9.89
N VAL A 68 -8.95 15.08 10.57
CA VAL A 68 -8.56 14.82 11.97
C VAL A 68 -9.72 14.90 12.96
N ASP A 69 -10.71 15.72 12.64
CA ASP A 69 -11.97 15.92 13.37
C ASP A 69 -13.07 14.94 12.95
N ALA A 70 -12.79 14.04 12.00
CA ALA A 70 -13.70 13.00 11.56
C ALA A 70 -13.42 11.64 12.26
N PRO A 71 -14.35 10.68 12.16
CA PRO A 71 -14.06 9.29 12.47
C PRO A 71 -12.91 8.72 11.65
N ALA A 72 -12.32 7.64 12.14
CA ALA A 72 -11.36 6.87 11.36
C ALA A 72 -12.07 6.16 10.21
N ASN A 73 -11.51 6.23 9.01
CA ASN A 73 -12.08 5.58 7.84
C ASN A 73 -12.19 4.05 8.06
N PRO A 74 -13.41 3.46 8.06
CA PRO A 74 -13.61 2.06 8.39
C PRO A 74 -13.02 1.08 7.34
N LEU A 75 -12.86 1.50 6.08
CA LEU A 75 -12.18 0.67 5.09
C LEU A 75 -10.67 0.56 5.41
N ILE A 76 -10.05 1.67 5.83
CA ILE A 76 -8.65 1.67 6.27
C ILE A 76 -8.48 0.83 7.54
N LEU A 77 -9.40 0.94 8.50
CA LEU A 77 -9.41 0.08 9.69
C LEU A 77 -9.52 -1.42 9.32
N ASP A 78 -10.28 -1.77 8.29
CA ASP A 78 -10.38 -3.16 7.82
C ASP A 78 -9.05 -3.70 7.30
N PHE A 79 -8.19 -2.86 6.70
CA PHE A 79 -6.87 -3.27 6.26
C PHE A 79 -6.01 -3.80 7.40
N PHE A 80 -6.11 -3.20 8.59
CA PHE A 80 -5.36 -3.64 9.76
C PHE A 80 -5.78 -5.00 10.29
N ARG A 81 -6.97 -5.51 9.94
CA ARG A 81 -7.39 -6.89 10.29
C ARG A 81 -6.51 -7.95 9.65
N ALA A 82 -5.80 -7.62 8.57
CA ALA A 82 -4.80 -8.49 7.96
C ALA A 82 -3.44 -8.45 8.67
N THR A 83 -3.34 -7.73 9.79
CA THR A 83 -2.12 -7.57 10.58
C THR A 83 -2.36 -7.82 12.06
N LYS A 84 -1.28 -7.85 12.85
CA LYS A 84 -1.34 -7.87 14.32
C LYS A 84 -1.27 -6.47 14.93
N THR A 85 -1.34 -5.43 14.12
CA THR A 85 -1.21 -4.04 14.57
C THR A 85 -2.58 -3.50 14.96
N SER A 86 -2.69 -2.95 16.16
CA SER A 86 -3.84 -2.14 16.57
C SER A 86 -3.61 -0.69 16.13
N PRO A 87 -4.33 -0.18 15.12
CA PRO A 87 -4.11 1.17 14.63
C PRO A 87 -4.70 2.23 15.56
N VAL A 88 -4.10 3.41 15.57
CA VAL A 88 -4.69 4.62 16.17
C VAL A 88 -5.46 5.36 15.07
N GLY A 89 -6.66 4.89 14.74
CA GLY A 89 -7.43 5.42 13.61
C GLY A 89 -6.73 5.26 12.26
N ASP A 90 -7.00 6.15 11.29
CA ASP A 90 -6.31 6.15 9.99
C ASP A 90 -5.03 7.02 9.97
N THR A 91 -4.59 7.49 11.16
CA THR A 91 -3.28 8.15 11.38
C THR A 91 -2.11 7.18 11.19
N THR A 92 -2.36 5.88 11.45
CA THR A 92 -1.33 4.85 11.43
C THR A 92 -1.00 4.50 9.99
N ALA A 93 0.28 4.54 9.62
CA ALA A 93 0.72 4.23 8.26
C ALA A 93 0.20 2.85 7.82
N TRP A 94 -0.58 2.82 6.74
CA TRP A 94 -1.37 1.65 6.34
C TRP A 94 -0.94 1.01 5.02
N CYS A 95 0.21 1.38 4.45
CA CYS A 95 0.71 0.78 3.19
C CYS A 95 0.89 -0.75 3.28
N ALA A 96 1.55 -1.23 4.34
CA ALA A 96 1.78 -2.66 4.53
C ALA A 96 0.53 -3.40 5.02
N ALA A 97 -0.34 -2.75 5.80
CA ALA A 97 -1.64 -3.29 6.16
C ALA A 97 -2.50 -3.51 4.91
N PHE A 98 -2.51 -2.54 4.01
CA PHE A 98 -3.20 -2.62 2.72
C PHE A 98 -2.69 -3.77 1.84
N VAL A 99 -1.37 -3.95 1.73
CA VAL A 99 -0.79 -5.08 0.96
C VAL A 99 -1.18 -6.43 1.57
N ASN A 100 -1.03 -6.59 2.89
CA ASN A 100 -1.46 -7.82 3.57
C ASN A 100 -2.95 -8.09 3.34
N TRP A 101 -3.77 -7.05 3.38
CA TRP A 101 -5.21 -7.12 3.17
C TRP A 101 -5.57 -7.53 1.75
N CYS A 102 -4.93 -6.95 0.72
CA CYS A 102 -5.15 -7.33 -0.68
C CYS A 102 -4.79 -8.81 -0.91
N ILE A 103 -3.67 -9.28 -0.35
CA ILE A 103 -3.28 -10.70 -0.45
C ILE A 103 -4.30 -11.59 0.27
N SER A 104 -4.77 -11.18 1.47
CA SER A 104 -5.77 -11.93 2.21
C SER A 104 -7.10 -12.05 1.44
N LYS A 105 -7.57 -10.94 0.86
CA LYS A 105 -8.83 -10.89 0.10
C LYS A 105 -8.76 -11.66 -1.22
N ALA A 106 -7.62 -11.60 -1.93
CA ALA A 106 -7.41 -12.35 -3.17
C ALA A 106 -7.59 -13.86 -3.00
N HIS A 107 -7.17 -14.39 -1.85
CA HIS A 107 -7.09 -15.85 -1.64
C HIS A 107 -8.12 -16.39 -0.64
N GLY A 108 -8.92 -15.54 0.01
CA GLY A 108 -9.91 -15.96 0.99
C GLY A 108 -9.33 -16.80 2.14
N GLY A 109 -8.04 -16.63 2.45
CA GLY A 109 -7.28 -17.45 3.41
C GLY A 109 -6.63 -18.73 2.86
N ASN A 110 -6.90 -19.11 1.61
CA ASN A 110 -6.36 -20.30 0.94
C ASN A 110 -5.27 -19.93 -0.05
N LEU A 111 -4.05 -19.77 0.45
CA LEU A 111 -2.92 -19.37 -0.39
C LEU A 111 -2.58 -20.43 -1.47
N PRO A 112 -2.13 -20.00 -2.66
CA PRO A 112 -1.65 -20.90 -3.69
C PRO A 112 -0.50 -21.79 -3.20
N VAL A 113 -0.32 -22.95 -3.83
CA VAL A 113 0.77 -23.88 -3.49
C VAL A 113 2.11 -23.17 -3.65
N GLY A 114 2.90 -23.19 -2.57
CA GLY A 114 4.20 -22.56 -2.52
C GLY A 114 4.13 -21.03 -2.38
N ALA A 115 2.98 -20.43 -2.10
CA ALA A 115 2.96 -19.02 -1.73
C ALA A 115 3.50 -18.82 -0.31
N SER A 116 4.16 -17.68 -0.09
CA SER A 116 4.58 -17.25 1.25
C SER A 116 3.38 -16.68 1.99
N ARG A 117 3.27 -16.94 3.30
CA ARG A 117 2.24 -16.28 4.12
C ARG A 117 2.46 -14.76 4.13
N PRO A 118 1.41 -13.91 4.05
CA PRO A 118 1.55 -12.49 4.25
C PRO A 118 2.26 -12.17 5.57
N THR A 119 2.99 -11.06 5.65
CA THR A 119 3.82 -10.72 6.82
C THR A 119 3.00 -10.55 8.10
N GLY A 120 1.72 -10.19 7.97
CA GLY A 120 0.85 -9.91 9.11
C GLY A 120 1.29 -8.68 9.92
N SER A 121 2.12 -7.81 9.33
CA SER A 121 2.68 -6.62 9.98
C SER A 121 2.33 -5.36 9.19
N ALA A 122 1.96 -4.29 9.90
CA ALA A 122 1.79 -2.97 9.29
C ALA A 122 3.13 -2.24 9.04
N ALA A 123 4.28 -2.82 9.41
CA ALA A 123 5.59 -2.27 9.08
C ALA A 123 6.01 -2.65 7.65
N SER A 124 6.26 -1.67 6.78
CA SER A 124 6.74 -1.90 5.41
C SER A 124 8.07 -2.66 5.35
N ALA A 125 8.95 -2.46 6.33
CA ALA A 125 10.20 -3.20 6.47
C ALA A 125 10.02 -4.73 6.54
N SER A 126 8.85 -5.22 6.99
CA SER A 126 8.55 -6.66 7.03
C SER A 126 8.56 -7.32 5.64
N PHE A 127 8.37 -6.55 4.57
CA PHE A 127 8.40 -7.05 3.20
C PHE A 127 9.82 -7.10 2.59
N ARG A 128 10.85 -6.56 3.27
CA ARG A 128 12.25 -6.59 2.78
C ARG A 128 12.86 -7.99 2.73
N THR A 129 12.23 -8.98 3.35
CA THR A 129 12.65 -10.39 3.28
C THR A 129 11.50 -11.31 2.90
N TRP A 130 10.35 -10.74 2.50
CA TRP A 130 9.16 -11.51 2.16
C TRP A 130 9.17 -11.97 0.70
N GLY A 131 8.50 -13.10 0.45
CA GLY A 131 8.37 -13.69 -0.88
C GLY A 131 9.55 -14.59 -1.25
N LYS A 132 9.43 -15.24 -2.41
CA LYS A 132 10.38 -16.26 -2.86
C LYS A 132 11.55 -15.70 -3.64
N GLN A 133 11.34 -14.62 -4.38
CA GLN A 133 12.34 -14.05 -5.26
C GLN A 133 12.38 -12.53 -5.06
N SER A 134 13.58 -11.98 -5.20
CA SER A 134 13.77 -10.53 -5.16
C SER A 134 14.72 -10.04 -6.24
N LEU A 135 14.41 -8.88 -6.79
CA LEU A 135 15.37 -8.02 -7.46
C LEU A 135 15.89 -7.02 -6.43
N ALA A 136 17.18 -7.06 -6.14
CA ALA A 136 17.84 -6.13 -5.23
C ALA A 136 18.24 -4.85 -5.99
N PHE A 137 17.95 -3.70 -5.41
CA PHE A 137 18.37 -2.42 -5.95
C PHE A 137 19.76 -2.06 -5.40
N ASP A 138 20.68 -1.74 -6.30
CA ASP A 138 21.97 -1.16 -5.94
C ASP A 138 21.92 0.37 -6.14
N PRO A 139 21.95 1.17 -5.05
CA PRO A 139 21.90 2.61 -5.16
C PRO A 139 23.15 3.24 -5.79
N GLN A 140 24.27 2.52 -5.87
CA GLN A 140 25.49 3.06 -6.49
C GLN A 140 25.41 3.04 -8.02
N SER A 141 24.91 1.94 -8.58
CA SER A 141 24.69 1.80 -10.03
C SER A 141 23.34 2.33 -10.49
N GLY A 142 22.33 2.33 -9.62
CA GLY A 142 20.93 2.59 -9.98
C GLY A 142 20.22 1.38 -10.62
N ASP A 143 20.87 0.21 -10.61
CA ASP A 143 20.40 -0.99 -11.27
C ASP A 143 19.66 -1.95 -10.33
N LEU A 144 18.84 -2.82 -10.93
CA LEU A 144 18.22 -3.97 -10.28
C LEU A 144 18.93 -5.25 -10.71
N SER A 145 19.28 -6.10 -9.74
CA SER A 145 19.88 -7.41 -10.00
C SER A 145 19.08 -8.53 -9.35
N GLY A 146 18.91 -9.66 -10.04
CA GLY A 146 18.16 -10.80 -9.54
C GLY A 146 17.63 -11.72 -10.64
N PRO A 147 16.82 -12.72 -10.27
CA PRO A 147 16.54 -13.87 -11.15
C PRO A 147 15.32 -13.70 -12.06
N PHE A 148 14.71 -12.51 -12.11
CA PHE A 148 13.48 -12.30 -12.89
C PHE A 148 13.33 -10.85 -13.39
N THR A 149 12.44 -10.65 -14.36
CA THR A 149 11.99 -9.32 -14.79
C THR A 149 10.72 -8.93 -14.04
N PRO A 150 10.62 -7.71 -13.47
CA PRO A 150 9.40 -7.26 -12.77
C PRO A 150 8.15 -7.42 -13.63
N ALA A 151 7.06 -7.87 -13.02
CA ALA A 151 5.75 -7.98 -13.64
C ALA A 151 4.72 -7.18 -12.85
N VAL A 152 3.65 -6.74 -13.54
CA VAL A 152 2.53 -6.03 -12.91
C VAL A 152 1.96 -6.86 -11.75
N GLY A 153 1.96 -6.28 -10.55
CA GLY A 153 1.54 -6.92 -9.31
C GLY A 153 2.67 -7.45 -8.42
N ASP A 154 3.92 -7.48 -8.87
CA ASP A 154 5.06 -7.71 -7.96
C ASP A 154 5.09 -6.61 -6.88
N LEU A 155 5.64 -6.88 -5.69
CA LEU A 155 5.71 -5.86 -4.64
C LEU A 155 6.96 -5.00 -4.76
N VAL A 156 6.80 -3.69 -4.82
CA VAL A 156 7.88 -2.72 -4.71
C VAL A 156 8.06 -2.36 -3.25
N VAL A 157 9.26 -2.61 -2.71
CA VAL A 157 9.62 -2.30 -1.34
C VAL A 157 10.62 -1.15 -1.34
N PHE A 158 10.31 -0.11 -0.60
CA PHE A 158 11.16 1.05 -0.39
C PHE A 158 11.65 1.11 1.06
N GLN A 159 12.78 1.76 1.25
CA GLN A 159 13.39 2.05 2.54
C GLN A 159 13.58 3.55 2.67
N GLU A 160 13.24 4.10 3.83
CA GLU A 160 13.54 5.50 4.12
C GLU A 160 15.04 5.68 4.36
N MET A 161 15.58 6.82 3.93
CA MET A 161 16.97 7.19 4.14
C MET A 161 17.04 8.27 5.22
N LEU A 162 17.80 8.01 6.27
CA LEU A 162 18.04 8.94 7.36
C LEU A 162 18.81 10.18 6.86
N PRO A 163 18.75 11.33 7.56
CA PRO A 163 19.53 12.51 7.20
C PRO A 163 21.04 12.27 7.11
N SER A 164 21.55 11.24 7.78
CA SER A 164 22.94 10.78 7.72
C SER A 164 23.30 10.05 6.42
N GLY A 165 22.33 9.82 5.53
CA GLY A 165 22.50 9.00 4.32
C GLY A 165 22.44 7.49 4.58
N GLN A 166 22.18 7.06 5.82
CA GLN A 166 22.06 5.65 6.17
C GLN A 166 20.63 5.13 5.99
N PRO A 167 20.44 3.87 5.60
CA PRO A 167 19.12 3.27 5.47
C PRO A 167 18.41 3.13 6.83
N ASP A 168 17.16 3.56 6.93
CA ASP A 168 16.32 3.40 8.13
C ASP A 168 15.89 1.93 8.26
N PRO A 169 16.18 1.25 9.39
CA PRO A 169 15.85 -0.16 9.56
C PRO A 169 14.35 -0.43 9.68
N ILE A 170 13.52 0.55 10.02
CA ILE A 170 12.11 0.40 10.36
C ILE A 170 11.21 1.03 9.31
N HIS A 171 11.54 2.22 8.84
CA HIS A 171 10.67 3.03 8.00
C HIS A 171 10.92 2.85 6.50
N GLY A 172 9.88 3.11 5.72
CA GLY A 172 9.87 2.92 4.28
C GLY A 172 8.45 2.77 3.76
N HIS A 173 8.30 2.19 2.56
CA HIS A 173 7.00 2.05 1.91
C HIS A 173 6.91 0.72 1.16
N VAL A 174 5.70 0.21 0.95
CA VAL A 174 5.45 -0.96 0.12
C VAL A 174 4.21 -0.73 -0.72
N SER A 175 4.28 -1.09 -2.00
CA SER A 175 3.21 -0.87 -2.99
C SER A 175 3.31 -1.90 -4.11
N PHE A 176 2.32 -2.00 -4.98
CA PHE A 176 2.36 -2.94 -6.11
C PHE A 176 3.01 -2.30 -7.34
N PHE A 177 3.84 -3.06 -8.05
CA PHE A 177 4.52 -2.67 -9.27
C PHE A 177 3.54 -2.56 -10.43
N VAL A 178 3.66 -1.48 -11.21
CA VAL A 178 2.92 -1.29 -12.47
C VAL A 178 3.89 -1.26 -13.65
N LYS A 179 4.90 -0.39 -13.60
CA LYS A 179 5.95 -0.27 -14.62
C LYS A 179 7.13 0.48 -14.02
N MET A 180 8.25 0.53 -14.74
CA MET A 180 9.39 1.35 -14.36
C MET A 180 10.05 1.97 -15.58
N ASP A 181 10.80 3.04 -15.34
CA ASP A 181 11.69 3.66 -16.30
C ASP A 181 13.12 3.69 -15.71
N ALA A 182 14.01 4.51 -16.27
CA ALA A 182 15.40 4.57 -15.87
C ALA A 182 15.57 4.99 -14.40
N ASP A 183 14.75 5.92 -13.90
CA ASP A 183 14.97 6.61 -12.62
C ASP A 183 13.80 6.46 -11.64
N GLY A 184 12.69 5.83 -12.03
CA GLY A 184 11.51 5.68 -11.19
C GLY A 184 10.71 4.40 -11.42
N VAL A 185 9.81 4.13 -10.48
CA VAL A 185 8.88 3.01 -10.49
C VAL A 185 7.47 3.56 -10.33
N TRP A 186 6.57 3.15 -11.23
CA TRP A 186 5.14 3.39 -11.10
C TRP A 186 4.55 2.34 -10.19
N CYS A 187 3.93 2.82 -9.13
CA CYS A 187 3.35 2.01 -8.08
C CYS A 187 1.83 2.25 -8.01
N ALA A 188 1.10 1.22 -7.60
CA ALA A 188 -0.31 1.31 -7.26
C ALA A 188 -0.52 0.70 -5.87
N GLY A 189 -1.05 1.47 -4.93
CA GLY A 189 -1.14 1.01 -3.55
C GLY A 189 -1.75 2.01 -2.60
N GLY A 190 -1.76 1.64 -1.32
CA GLY A 190 -2.32 2.41 -0.23
C GLY A 190 -1.33 3.31 0.49
N ASN A 191 -1.85 4.26 1.25
CA ASN A 191 -1.13 5.24 2.06
C ASN A 191 -0.16 6.12 1.25
N GLN A 192 -0.43 6.30 -0.05
CA GLN A 192 0.38 7.12 -0.94
C GLN A 192 -0.13 8.56 -0.91
N PHE A 193 0.79 9.53 -0.87
CA PHE A 193 0.42 10.95 -0.88
C PHE A 193 -0.25 11.38 -2.21
N GLU A 194 -1.39 12.06 -2.10
CA GLU A 194 -2.17 12.67 -3.20
C GLU A 194 -2.71 14.05 -2.81
N GLY A 195 -2.88 14.93 -3.81
CA GLY A 195 -3.72 16.13 -3.70
C GLY A 195 -3.06 17.35 -3.06
N LYS A 196 -3.87 18.40 -2.92
CA LYS A 196 -3.60 19.65 -2.18
C LYS A 196 -4.89 20.06 -1.45
N PRO A 197 -4.97 19.97 -0.10
CA PRO A 197 -3.92 19.52 0.82
C PRO A 197 -3.54 18.06 0.59
N VAL A 198 -2.34 17.69 1.03
CA VAL A 198 -1.83 16.33 0.88
C VAL A 198 -2.61 15.38 1.80
N VAL A 199 -3.13 14.30 1.22
CA VAL A 199 -3.81 13.22 1.96
C VAL A 199 -3.15 11.88 1.67
N HIS A 200 -3.27 10.94 2.60
CA HIS A 200 -2.94 9.54 2.37
C HIS A 200 -4.08 8.86 1.63
N ALA A 201 -3.81 8.29 0.45
CA ALA A 201 -4.84 7.69 -0.39
C ALA A 201 -4.36 6.40 -1.07
N ILE A 202 -5.34 5.65 -1.57
CA ILE A 202 -5.13 4.64 -2.59
C ILE A 202 -5.03 5.38 -3.92
N ASN A 203 -3.87 5.34 -4.55
CA ASN A 203 -3.65 5.96 -5.86
C ASN A 203 -2.58 5.20 -6.65
N SER A 204 -2.28 5.69 -7.85
CA SER A 204 -1.11 5.27 -8.60
C SER A 204 -0.22 6.47 -8.88
N LYS A 205 1.07 6.31 -8.59
CA LYS A 205 2.05 7.38 -8.78
C LYS A 205 3.41 6.81 -9.13
N ARG A 206 4.22 7.65 -9.76
CA ARG A 206 5.64 7.40 -9.95
C ARG A 206 6.41 7.78 -8.68
N ILE A 207 7.28 6.89 -8.22
CA ILE A 207 8.19 7.11 -7.09
C ILE A 207 9.63 6.97 -7.62
N PRO A 208 10.51 7.95 -7.39
CA PRO A 208 11.93 7.83 -7.75
C PRO A 208 12.60 6.62 -7.08
N LYS A 209 13.57 6.00 -7.76
CA LYS A 209 14.35 4.90 -7.18
C LYS A 209 15.32 5.39 -6.10
N LEU A 210 15.77 6.64 -6.21
CA LEU A 210 16.71 7.29 -5.29
C LEU A 210 16.03 8.48 -4.61
N GLY A 211 16.41 8.77 -3.35
CA GLY A 211 15.92 9.91 -2.59
C GLY A 211 15.73 9.59 -1.11
N GLY A 212 14.99 10.46 -0.39
CA GLY A 212 14.65 10.22 1.01
C GLY A 212 13.80 8.94 1.23
N LEU A 213 13.06 8.53 0.21
CA LEU A 213 12.48 7.20 0.10
C LEU A 213 13.15 6.50 -1.08
N GLN A 214 13.94 5.46 -0.80
CA GLN A 214 14.79 4.79 -1.79
C GLN A 214 14.23 3.40 -2.09
N LEU A 215 14.30 2.98 -3.36
CA LEU A 215 13.97 1.61 -3.74
C LEU A 215 14.91 0.66 -3.01
N HIS A 216 14.36 -0.38 -2.38
CA HIS A 216 15.13 -1.43 -1.75
C HIS A 216 15.13 -2.68 -2.63
N SER A 217 13.94 -3.10 -3.06
CA SER A 217 13.80 -4.32 -3.87
C SER A 217 12.42 -4.42 -4.52
N ILE A 218 12.32 -5.24 -5.56
CA ILE A 218 11.05 -5.75 -6.07
C ILE A 218 10.92 -7.23 -5.68
N ARG A 219 9.76 -7.65 -5.14
CA ARG A 219 9.51 -8.99 -4.61
C ARG A 219 8.44 -9.70 -5.42
N ARG A 220 8.67 -10.98 -5.67
CA ARG A 220 7.73 -11.89 -6.33
C ARG A 220 7.39 -13.06 -5.43
N ASP A 221 6.11 -13.40 -5.41
CA ASP A 221 5.57 -14.57 -4.72
C ASP A 221 4.33 -15.09 -5.44
N PRO A 222 4.04 -16.41 -5.43
CA PRO A 222 2.80 -16.96 -5.97
C PRO A 222 1.51 -16.38 -5.37
N ALA A 223 1.57 -15.69 -4.22
CA ALA A 223 0.44 -14.98 -3.65
C ALA A 223 0.04 -13.68 -4.41
N LEU A 224 0.80 -13.23 -5.41
CA LEU A 224 0.63 -11.93 -6.09
C LEU A 224 0.00 -12.00 -7.49
#